data_AF-A0A0J1FZM2-F1
#
_entry.id   AF-A0A0J1FZM2-F1
#
_cell.length_a   1.000
_cell.length_b   1.000
_cell.length_c   1.000
_cell.angle_alpha   90.00
_cell.angle_beta   90.00
_cell.angle_gamma   90.00
#
_symmetry.space_group_name_H-M   'P 1'
#
loop_
_entity.id
_entity.type
_entity.pdbx_description
1 polymer ?
#
loop_
_entity_poly.entity_id
_entity_poly.type
_entity_poly.pdbx_seq_one_letter_code
_entity_poly.pdbx_strand_id
1 'polypeptide(L)'
;MYKTYISFNDYQSFSDFKSFEKENDINLSWVACRTGETDSYLDYITGFQTQPEGIIQHNPYPDRYPYLKLDSTDLSLNELDALTNDENTMKNHMVSMLRYLSNQNTFCKMIGIETGILKSTSSYIEENGLSIYGFVSWLNKKDIEKLQHSDIIRSVYYES
;
A
#
# COMPACT_ATOMS: atom_id res chain seq x y z
N MET A 1 10.57 10.81 16.55
CA MET A 1 10.04 10.40 15.24
C MET A 1 8.64 10.96 15.13
N TYR A 2 8.23 11.37 13.93
CA TYR A 2 6.95 11.97 13.65
C TYR A 2 6.23 11.10 12.62
N LYS A 3 4.93 10.87 12.83
CA LYS A 3 4.10 10.23 11.82
C LYS A 3 3.95 11.22 10.67
N THR A 4 4.51 10.87 9.53
CA THR A 4 4.68 11.75 8.38
C THR A 4 3.95 11.19 7.17
N TYR A 5 3.20 12.05 6.51
CA TYR A 5 2.41 11.79 5.32
C TYR A 5 3.09 12.52 4.16
N ILE A 6 3.46 11.76 3.12
CA ILE A 6 4.16 12.26 1.95
C ILE A 6 3.28 12.04 0.73
N SER A 7 3.15 13.06 -0.12
CA SER A 7 2.51 12.94 -1.44
C SER A 7 3.51 13.25 -2.55
N PHE A 8 3.53 12.45 -3.61
CA PHE A 8 4.34 12.70 -4.80
C PHE A 8 3.70 13.75 -5.73
N ASN A 9 4.52 14.37 -6.57
CA ASN A 9 4.08 15.31 -7.61
C ASN A 9 3.26 14.63 -8.72
N ASP A 10 3.62 13.39 -9.02
CA ASP A 10 2.92 12.51 -9.95
C ASP A 10 2.87 11.09 -9.39
N TYR A 11 2.05 10.24 -9.99
CA TYR A 11 2.00 8.83 -9.69
C TYR A 11 3.35 8.15 -9.98
N GLN A 12 3.84 7.38 -9.02
CA GLN A 12 5.05 6.58 -9.14
C GLN A 12 4.68 5.14 -9.48
N SER A 13 5.47 4.48 -10.33
CA SER A 13 5.38 3.03 -10.47
C SER A 13 5.77 2.36 -9.15
N PHE A 14 5.35 1.11 -8.93
CA PHE A 14 5.73 0.40 -7.70
C PHE A 14 7.25 0.24 -7.59
N SER A 15 7.96 -0.03 -8.68
CA SER A 15 9.43 -0.22 -8.66
C SER A 15 10.19 1.09 -8.38
N ASP A 16 9.73 2.21 -8.96
CA ASP A 16 10.31 3.54 -8.69
C ASP A 16 10.11 3.92 -7.23
N PHE A 17 8.92 3.65 -6.69
CA PHE A 17 8.62 3.86 -5.28
C PHE A 17 9.52 3.01 -4.37
N LYS A 18 9.73 1.72 -4.65
CA LYS A 18 10.63 0.86 -3.87
C LYS A 18 12.09 1.31 -3.94
N SER A 19 12.53 1.79 -5.10
CA SER A 19 13.86 2.38 -5.27
C SER A 19 14.01 3.65 -4.41
N PHE A 20 13.01 4.53 -4.44
CA PHE A 20 12.95 5.72 -3.62
C PHE A 20 12.98 5.42 -2.11
N GLU A 21 12.21 4.42 -1.65
CA GLU A 21 12.18 3.98 -0.26
C GLU A 21 13.60 3.57 0.21
N LYS A 22 14.28 2.75 -0.60
CA LYS A 22 15.63 2.26 -0.31
C LYS A 22 16.69 3.37 -0.32
N GLU A 23 16.65 4.28 -1.29
CA GLU A 23 17.58 5.41 -1.40
C GLU A 23 17.46 6.40 -0.22
N ASN A 24 16.28 6.45 0.39
CA ASN A 24 16.00 7.36 1.49
C ASN A 24 16.00 6.67 2.87
N ASP A 25 16.31 5.37 2.93
CA ASP A 25 16.29 4.58 4.17
C ASP A 25 14.95 4.72 4.94
N ILE A 26 13.85 4.69 4.18
CA ILE A 26 12.51 4.90 4.73
C ILE A 26 11.94 3.54 5.16
N ASN A 27 11.69 3.38 6.47
CA ASN A 27 10.91 2.24 6.94
C ASN A 27 9.42 2.56 6.81
N LEU A 28 8.73 1.85 5.92
CA LEU A 28 7.40 2.22 5.50
C LEU A 28 6.31 1.68 6.41
N SER A 29 5.29 2.48 6.68
CA SER A 29 4.12 2.05 7.44
C SER A 29 2.91 1.79 6.55
N TRP A 30 2.72 2.51 5.45
CA TRP A 30 1.57 2.33 4.55
C TRP A 30 1.78 3.08 3.22
N VAL A 31 1.39 2.49 2.08
CA VAL A 31 1.37 3.16 0.76
C VAL A 31 -0.04 3.48 0.32
N ALA A 32 -0.21 4.64 -0.31
CA ALA A 32 -1.43 5.05 -0.98
C ALA A 32 -1.35 4.70 -2.47
N CYS A 33 -2.30 3.92 -2.98
CA CYS A 33 -2.32 3.53 -4.39
C CYS A 33 -3.51 4.14 -5.13
N ARG A 34 -3.32 4.42 -6.43
CA ARG A 34 -4.37 4.86 -7.34
C ARG A 34 -5.36 3.72 -7.56
N THR A 35 -6.64 4.06 -7.49
CA THR A 35 -7.74 3.08 -7.37
C THR A 35 -8.83 3.28 -8.42
N GLY A 36 -8.63 4.22 -9.33
CA GLY A 36 -9.51 4.56 -10.42
C GLY A 36 -8.85 5.53 -11.40
N GLU A 37 -9.59 5.94 -12.41
CA GLU A 37 -9.12 6.91 -13.39
C GLU A 37 -8.85 8.30 -12.79
N THR A 38 -7.97 9.05 -13.43
CA THR A 38 -7.74 10.46 -13.08
C THR A 38 -9.09 11.20 -13.16
N ASP A 39 -9.38 12.02 -12.16
CA ASP A 39 -10.66 12.75 -11.99
C ASP A 39 -11.89 11.90 -11.63
N SER A 40 -11.72 10.58 -11.40
CA SER A 40 -12.76 9.80 -10.73
C SER A 40 -12.79 10.16 -9.25
N TYR A 41 -13.88 10.78 -8.79
CA TYR A 41 -14.09 11.00 -7.37
C TYR A 41 -14.45 9.66 -6.73
N LEU A 42 -13.48 9.02 -6.08
CA LEU A 42 -13.69 7.88 -5.21
C LEU A 42 -13.63 8.39 -3.77
N ASP A 43 -14.73 8.23 -3.02
CA ASP A 43 -14.84 8.61 -1.60
C ASP A 43 -13.81 7.89 -0.71
N TYR A 44 -13.17 6.82 -1.21
CA TYR A 44 -12.29 5.97 -0.44
C TYR A 44 -10.86 6.01 -1.00
N ILE A 45 -10.04 6.83 -0.34
CA ILE A 45 -8.58 6.68 -0.38
C ILE A 45 -8.24 5.29 0.20
N THR A 46 -7.57 4.45 -0.57
CA THR A 46 -7.13 3.13 -0.12
C THR A 46 -5.67 2.87 -0.48
N GLY A 47 -5.13 1.82 0.11
CA GLY A 47 -3.72 1.51 0.12
C GLY A 47 -3.44 0.41 1.13
N PHE A 48 -2.16 0.07 1.31
CA PHE A 48 -1.78 -1.12 2.06
C PHE A 48 -0.39 -1.01 2.67
N GLN A 49 -0.10 -1.92 3.61
CA GLN A 49 1.24 -2.14 4.12
C GLN A 49 2.02 -3.00 3.13
N THR A 50 3.24 -2.57 2.77
CA THR A 50 4.13 -3.30 1.86
C THR A 50 4.99 -4.34 2.57
N GLN A 51 4.79 -4.51 3.89
CA GLN A 51 5.54 -5.44 4.74
C GLN A 51 4.58 -6.37 5.49
N PRO A 52 5.02 -7.59 5.84
CA PRO A 52 4.23 -8.49 6.68
C PRO A 52 3.92 -7.86 8.05
N GLU A 53 2.64 -7.84 8.43
CA GLU A 53 2.22 -7.40 9.77
C GLU A 53 1.20 -8.34 10.42
N GLY A 54 1.34 -8.48 11.75
CA GLY A 54 0.39 -9.13 12.65
C GLY A 54 0.84 -10.49 13.21
N ILE A 55 0.00 -11.04 14.10
CA ILE A 55 0.24 -12.31 14.83
C ILE A 55 -0.29 -13.53 14.06
N ILE A 56 -1.17 -13.32 13.07
CA ILE A 56 -1.74 -14.41 12.27
C ILE A 56 -0.76 -14.73 11.13
N GLN A 57 -0.03 -15.83 11.30
CA GLN A 57 1.10 -16.21 10.44
C GLN A 57 0.67 -16.80 9.08
N HIS A 58 -0.54 -17.35 8.96
CA HIS A 58 -0.95 -18.07 7.75
C HIS A 58 -2.24 -17.55 7.11
N ASN A 59 -2.27 -17.56 5.78
CA ASN A 59 -3.45 -17.26 4.98
C ASN A 59 -4.43 -18.45 5.02
N PRO A 60 -5.65 -18.29 5.56
CA PRO A 60 -6.63 -19.38 5.65
C PRO A 60 -7.31 -19.71 4.31
N TYR A 61 -7.14 -18.89 3.27
CA TYR A 61 -7.84 -19.01 1.99
C TYR A 61 -6.92 -18.82 0.77
N PRO A 62 -5.80 -19.57 0.68
CA PRO A 62 -4.75 -19.32 -0.33
C PRO A 62 -5.24 -19.45 -1.77
N ASP A 63 -6.13 -20.41 -2.05
CA ASP A 63 -6.64 -20.65 -3.41
C ASP A 63 -7.57 -19.53 -3.91
N ARG A 64 -8.28 -18.86 -2.99
CA ARG A 64 -9.26 -17.82 -3.33
C ARG A 64 -8.70 -16.41 -3.23
N TYR A 65 -7.76 -16.20 -2.30
CA TYR A 65 -7.15 -14.90 -2.02
C TYR A 65 -5.63 -15.10 -1.86
N PRO A 66 -4.89 -15.28 -2.95
CA PRO A 66 -3.44 -15.47 -2.90
C PRO A 66 -2.77 -14.26 -2.26
N TYR A 67 -1.80 -14.50 -1.37
CA TYR A 67 -1.13 -13.44 -0.60
C TYR A 67 -2.09 -12.56 0.21
N LEU A 68 -3.29 -13.02 0.62
CA LEU A 68 -4.15 -12.25 1.55
C LEU A 68 -3.40 -11.84 2.83
N LYS A 69 -2.46 -12.68 3.25
CA LYS A 69 -1.41 -12.39 4.22
C LYS A 69 -0.06 -12.67 3.57
N LEU A 70 0.91 -11.80 3.82
CA LEU A 70 2.31 -12.03 3.46
C LEU A 70 2.90 -12.95 4.53
N ASP A 71 3.07 -14.23 4.20
CA ASP A 71 3.70 -15.19 5.11
C ASP A 71 5.22 -15.00 5.07
N SER A 72 5.82 -14.71 6.22
CA SER A 72 7.26 -14.49 6.38
C SER A 72 7.91 -15.52 7.28
N THR A 73 7.18 -16.56 7.71
CA THR A 73 7.60 -17.46 8.80
C THR A 73 8.85 -18.26 8.44
N ASP A 74 8.96 -18.68 7.19
CA ASP A 74 10.05 -19.52 6.68
C ASP A 74 10.95 -18.79 5.66
N LEU A 75 10.84 -17.46 5.56
CA LEU A 75 11.63 -16.66 4.61
C LEU A 75 12.86 -16.07 5.29
N SER A 76 14.02 -16.19 4.64
CA SER A 76 15.18 -15.37 4.96
C SER A 76 14.90 -13.89 4.68
N LEU A 77 15.70 -12.99 5.24
CA LEU A 77 15.58 -11.55 4.97
C LEU A 77 15.65 -11.21 3.48
N ASN A 78 16.49 -11.91 2.71
CA ASN A 78 16.62 -11.69 1.27
C ASN A 78 15.40 -12.20 0.49
N GLU A 79 14.80 -13.31 0.92
CA GLU A 79 13.58 -13.84 0.30
C GLU A 79 12.39 -12.95 0.61
N LEU A 80 12.32 -12.42 1.84
CA LEU A 80 11.29 -11.46 2.23
C LEU A 80 11.44 -10.12 1.48
N ASP A 81 12.68 -9.64 1.33
CA ASP A 81 12.97 -8.44 0.52
C ASP A 81 12.56 -8.67 -0.94
N ALA A 82 12.90 -9.82 -1.53
CA ALA A 82 12.47 -10.16 -2.89
C ALA A 82 10.94 -10.22 -3.03
N LEU A 83 10.24 -10.83 -2.05
CA LEU A 83 8.79 -10.93 -2.03
C LEU A 83 8.10 -9.56 -1.97
N THR A 84 8.60 -8.66 -1.10
CA THR A 84 7.99 -7.35 -0.83
C THR A 84 8.39 -6.27 -1.85
N ASN A 85 9.40 -6.53 -2.67
CA ASN A 85 9.77 -5.69 -3.81
C ASN A 85 9.17 -6.18 -5.15
N ASP A 86 8.56 -7.36 -5.20
CA ASP A 86 7.90 -7.87 -6.41
C ASP A 86 6.50 -7.27 -6.59
N GLU A 87 6.31 -6.52 -7.68
CA GLU A 87 5.05 -5.84 -7.97
C GLU A 87 3.89 -6.83 -8.15
N ASN A 88 4.12 -7.97 -8.80
CA ASN A 88 3.05 -8.96 -9.02
C ASN A 88 2.53 -9.52 -7.70
N THR A 89 3.43 -9.82 -6.78
CA THR A 89 3.11 -10.29 -5.43
C THR A 89 2.34 -9.22 -4.65
N MET A 90 2.82 -7.98 -4.64
CA MET A 90 2.16 -6.88 -3.91
C MET A 90 0.81 -6.49 -4.52
N LYS A 91 0.68 -6.57 -5.85
CA LYS A 91 -0.59 -6.39 -6.55
C LYS A 91 -1.58 -7.46 -6.12
N ASN A 92 -1.18 -8.73 -6.12
CA ASN A 92 -2.02 -9.85 -5.67
C ASN A 92 -2.40 -9.70 -4.20
N HIS A 93 -1.48 -9.24 -3.35
CA HIS A 93 -1.76 -8.95 -1.94
C HIS A 93 -2.87 -7.91 -1.78
N MET A 94 -2.75 -6.76 -2.44
CA MET A 94 -3.75 -5.69 -2.40
C MET A 94 -5.11 -6.13 -2.96
N VAL A 95 -5.11 -6.77 -4.13
CA VAL A 95 -6.34 -7.30 -4.76
C VAL A 95 -7.01 -8.35 -3.88
N SER A 96 -6.25 -9.25 -3.27
CA SER A 96 -6.77 -10.26 -2.34
C SER A 96 -7.41 -9.64 -1.10
N MET A 97 -6.79 -8.62 -0.50
CA MET A 97 -7.37 -7.90 0.64
C MET A 97 -8.69 -7.22 0.28
N LEU A 98 -8.74 -6.52 -0.86
CA LEU A 98 -9.96 -5.84 -1.33
C LEU A 98 -11.07 -6.84 -1.67
N ARG A 99 -10.76 -7.92 -2.40
CA ARG A 99 -11.71 -8.97 -2.74
C ARG A 99 -12.24 -9.67 -1.50
N TYR A 100 -11.36 -9.99 -0.55
CA TYR A 100 -11.76 -10.59 0.73
C TYR A 100 -12.73 -9.68 1.47
N LEU A 101 -12.38 -8.40 1.66
CA LEU A 101 -13.21 -7.42 2.34
C LEU A 101 -14.56 -7.23 1.63
N SER A 102 -14.56 -7.14 0.29
CA SER A 102 -15.78 -6.98 -0.51
C SER A 102 -16.79 -8.14 -0.35
N ASN A 103 -16.31 -9.32 0.06
CA ASN A 103 -17.15 -10.48 0.34
C ASN A 103 -17.66 -10.51 1.80
N GLN A 104 -17.18 -9.62 2.67
CA GLN A 104 -17.65 -9.47 4.06
C GLN A 104 -18.84 -8.50 4.14
N ASN A 105 -19.95 -8.84 3.45
CA ASN A 105 -21.11 -7.94 3.33
C ASN A 105 -21.65 -7.42 4.66
N THR A 106 -21.77 -8.28 5.68
CA THR A 106 -22.27 -7.88 7.00
C THR A 106 -21.33 -6.87 7.65
N PHE A 107 -20.02 -7.15 7.65
CA PHE A 107 -19.01 -6.25 8.21
C PHE A 107 -19.00 -4.91 7.47
N CYS A 108 -18.95 -4.93 6.13
CA CYS A 108 -18.94 -3.71 5.32
C CYS A 108 -20.17 -2.84 5.58
N LYS A 109 -21.37 -3.43 5.69
CA LYS A 109 -22.60 -2.71 6.07
C LYS A 109 -22.50 -2.09 7.47
N MET A 110 -21.88 -2.78 8.44
CA MET A 110 -21.72 -2.26 9.79
C MET A 110 -20.81 -1.02 9.85
N ILE A 111 -19.76 -0.97 9.03
CA ILE A 111 -18.79 0.14 9.02
C ILE A 111 -19.03 1.16 7.90
N GLY A 112 -20.12 1.03 7.16
CA GLY A 112 -20.51 1.98 6.11
C GLY A 112 -19.65 1.91 4.84
N ILE A 113 -19.00 0.78 4.55
CA ILE A 113 -18.24 0.60 3.30
C ILE A 113 -19.12 -0.05 2.23
N GLU A 114 -19.16 0.55 1.05
CA GLU A 114 -19.86 -0.01 -0.11
C GLU A 114 -19.00 -1.08 -0.81
N THR A 115 -19.49 -2.32 -0.84
CA THR A 115 -18.75 -3.44 -1.45
C THR A 115 -18.58 -3.29 -2.96
N GLY A 116 -19.43 -2.51 -3.63
CA GLY A 116 -19.29 -2.16 -5.03
C GLY A 116 -17.99 -1.40 -5.33
N ILE A 117 -17.64 -0.43 -4.48
CA ILE A 117 -16.42 0.36 -4.60
C ILE A 117 -15.19 -0.51 -4.40
N LEU A 118 -15.20 -1.40 -3.41
CA LEU A 118 -14.09 -2.34 -3.20
C LEU A 118 -13.85 -3.24 -4.42
N LYS A 119 -14.93 -3.69 -5.07
CA LYS A 119 -14.85 -4.50 -6.29
C LYS A 119 -14.28 -3.71 -7.46
N SER A 120 -14.80 -2.50 -7.73
CA SER A 120 -14.28 -1.66 -8.81
C SER A 120 -12.81 -1.32 -8.60
N THR A 121 -12.41 -0.98 -7.37
CA THR A 121 -11.01 -0.72 -7.03
C THR A 121 -10.13 -1.95 -7.26
N SER A 122 -10.59 -3.14 -6.86
CA SER A 122 -9.82 -4.37 -7.07
C SER A 122 -9.64 -4.70 -8.56
N SER A 123 -10.67 -4.48 -9.38
CA SER A 123 -10.59 -4.65 -10.84
C SER A 123 -9.63 -3.65 -11.47
N TYR A 124 -9.71 -2.37 -11.06
CA TYR A 124 -8.81 -1.34 -11.56
C TYR A 124 -7.34 -1.69 -11.33
N ILE A 125 -6.98 -2.10 -10.11
CA ILE A 125 -5.61 -2.47 -9.75
C ILE A 125 -5.17 -3.75 -10.49
N GLU A 126 -6.07 -4.71 -10.68
CA GLU A 126 -5.76 -5.94 -11.44
C GLU A 126 -5.42 -5.65 -12.90
N GLU A 127 -6.15 -4.71 -13.52
CA GLU A 127 -5.97 -4.29 -14.92
C GLU A 127 -4.78 -3.35 -15.12
N ASN A 128 -4.54 -2.42 -14.20
CA ASN A 128 -3.58 -1.31 -14.39
C ASN A 128 -2.28 -1.45 -13.59
N GLY A 129 -2.19 -2.41 -12.67
CA GLY A 129 -1.05 -2.57 -11.78
C GLY A 129 -1.05 -1.60 -10.60
N LEU A 130 0.09 -1.50 -9.92
CA LEU A 130 0.25 -0.64 -8.75
C LEU A 130 0.83 0.72 -9.14
N SER A 131 0.14 1.77 -8.72
CA SER A 131 0.53 3.15 -8.98
C SER A 131 0.41 3.94 -7.68
N ILE A 132 1.52 4.49 -7.18
CA ILE A 132 1.66 5.06 -5.83
C ILE A 132 1.65 6.58 -5.90
N TYR A 133 0.78 7.24 -5.13
CA TYR A 133 0.75 8.71 -5.07
C TYR A 133 1.22 9.29 -3.74
N GLY A 134 1.45 8.44 -2.74
CA GLY A 134 1.92 8.88 -1.44
C GLY A 134 2.13 7.71 -0.49
N PHE A 135 2.65 8.02 0.70
CA PHE A 135 2.89 7.04 1.74
C PHE A 135 2.89 7.68 3.14
N VAL A 136 2.83 6.82 4.15
CA VAL A 136 2.97 7.16 5.56
C VAL A 136 4.16 6.41 6.14
N SER A 137 4.99 7.12 6.89
CA SER A 137 6.16 6.56 7.59
C SER A 137 6.43 7.35 8.88
N TRP A 138 7.26 6.78 9.75
CA TRP A 138 7.77 7.45 10.93
C TRP A 138 9.16 8.01 10.67
N LEU A 139 9.27 9.33 10.55
CA LEU A 139 10.51 9.99 10.14
C LEU A 139 11.08 10.86 11.26
N ASN A 140 12.39 11.08 11.25
CA ASN A 140 13.00 12.09 12.11
C ASN A 140 12.99 13.47 11.42
N LYS A 141 13.31 14.53 12.17
CA LYS A 141 13.26 15.91 11.65
C LYS A 141 14.18 16.11 10.43
N LYS A 142 15.37 15.52 10.45
CA LYS A 142 16.36 15.63 9.37
C LYS A 142 15.85 14.99 8.08
N ASP A 143 15.21 13.83 8.18
CA ASP A 143 14.65 13.15 7.00
C ASP A 143 13.47 13.94 6.44
N ILE A 144 12.60 14.49 7.29
CA ILE A 144 11.52 15.39 6.88
C ILE A 144 12.07 16.60 6.11
N GLU A 145 13.09 17.25 6.66
CA GLU A 145 13.75 18.39 5.99
C GLU A 145 14.37 17.98 4.64
N LYS A 146 15.00 16.80 4.55
CA LYS A 146 15.53 16.28 3.27
C LYS A 146 14.41 16.09 2.25
N LEU A 147 13.31 15.44 2.65
CA LEU A 147 12.19 15.12 1.77
C LEU A 147 11.43 16.37 1.30
N GLN A 148 11.32 17.41 2.13
CA GLN A 148 10.70 18.69 1.75
C GLN A 148 11.40 19.40 0.59
N HIS A 149 12.67 19.10 0.34
CA HIS A 149 13.45 19.68 -0.77
C HIS A 149 13.59 18.73 -1.97
N SER A 150 12.85 17.61 -2.00
CA SER A 150 12.86 16.68 -3.11
C SER A 150 11.96 17.14 -4.26
N ASP A 151 12.47 17.11 -5.49
CA ASP A 151 11.74 17.54 -6.69
C ASP A 151 10.55 16.64 -7.06
N ILE A 152 10.48 15.42 -6.52
CA ILE A 152 9.37 14.49 -6.78
C ILE A 152 8.29 14.54 -5.69
N ILE A 153 8.53 15.27 -4.59
CA ILE A 153 7.59 15.39 -3.48
C ILE A 153 6.78 16.67 -3.64
N ARG A 154 5.46 16.53 -3.54
CA ARG A 154 4.51 17.64 -3.58
C ARG A 154 4.28 18.26 -2.22
N SER A 155 4.10 17.42 -1.21
CA SER A 155 3.76 17.88 0.13
C SER A 155 4.22 16.89 1.20
N VAL A 156 4.56 17.46 2.35
CA VAL A 156 4.95 16.75 3.55
C VAL A 156 4.12 17.31 4.70
N TYR A 157 3.31 16.45 5.32
CA TYR A 157 2.57 16.76 6.53
C TYR A 157 3.03 15.82 7.65
N TYR A 158 3.17 16.31 8.87
CA TYR A 158 3.54 15.48 10.00
C TYR A 158 2.76 15.87 11.25
N GLU A 159 2.45 14.86 12.07
CA GLU A 159 1.80 15.04 13.37
C GLU A 159 2.86 15.24 14.45
N SER A 160 2.74 16.30 15.24
CA SER A 160 3.62 16.68 16.34
C SER A 160 3.27 16.01 17.66
#